data_AF-A0A2Z2IXX3-F1
#
_entry.id   AF-A0A2Z2IXX3-F1
#
_cell.length_a   1.000
_cell.length_b   1.000
_cell.length_c   1.000
_cell.angle_alpha   90.00
_cell.angle_beta   90.00
_cell.angle_gamma   90.00
#
_symmetry.space_group_name_H-M   'P 1'
#
loop_
_entity.id
_entity.type
_entity.pdbx_description
1 polymer ?
#
loop_
_entity_poly.entity_id
_entity_poly.type
_entity_poly.pdbx_seq_one_letter_code
_entity_poly.pdbx_strand_id
1 'polypeptide(L)'
;MFQIFPSTQTEQNLGHFSVQSMSRKANCYDNAVTENFFGHLKTEMYNGEAFGTVEELTQAIEDYIQWYDTERIQQRLKGLTPMHYRNQALEPPSRLELNQSNFWGLVHPGWRSFLMR
;
A
#
# COMPACT_ATOMS: atom_id res chain seq x y z
N MET A 1 7.65 -5.04 16.49
CA MET A 1 8.63 -5.09 15.38
C MET A 1 8.70 -6.53 14.89
N PHE A 2 8.02 -6.83 13.78
CA PHE A 2 8.14 -8.15 13.13
C PHE A 2 9.35 -8.11 12.20
N GLN A 3 10.54 -8.36 12.72
CA GLN A 3 11.65 -8.78 11.88
C GLN A 3 11.34 -10.22 11.48
N ILE A 4 11.02 -10.46 10.21
CA ILE A 4 10.93 -11.81 9.66
C ILE A 4 12.35 -12.36 9.68
N PHE A 5 12.69 -13.15 10.70
CA PHE A 5 13.90 -13.95 10.67
C PHE A 5 13.67 -15.05 9.64
N PRO A 6 14.54 -15.20 8.62
CA PRO A 6 14.36 -16.26 7.64
C PRO A 6 14.39 -17.60 8.36
N SER A 7 13.31 -18.36 8.22
CA SER A 7 13.34 -19.79 8.49
C SER A 7 14.06 -20.48 7.32
N THR A 8 14.69 -21.62 7.58
CA THR A 8 15.34 -22.47 6.57
C THR A 8 14.44 -22.82 5.37
N GLN A 9 13.12 -22.76 5.55
CA GLN A 9 12.11 -22.96 4.50
C GLN A 9 12.02 -21.79 3.51
N THR A 10 12.34 -20.57 3.95
CA THR A 10 12.23 -19.34 3.13
C THR A 10 13.37 -19.27 2.11
N GLU A 11 14.56 -19.74 2.48
CA GLU A 11 15.74 -19.79 1.60
C GLU A 11 15.58 -20.78 0.44
N GLN A 12 14.84 -21.88 0.66
CA GLN A 12 14.59 -22.91 -0.35
C GLN A 12 13.58 -22.47 -1.42
N ASN A 13 12.69 -21.52 -1.11
CA ASN A 13 11.62 -21.06 -1.99
C ASN A 13 12.01 -19.88 -2.91
N LEU A 14 13.15 -19.23 -2.67
CA LEU A 14 13.63 -18.07 -3.45
C LEU A 14 14.40 -18.46 -4.74
N GLY A 15 14.28 -19.73 -5.15
CA GLY A 15 15.02 -20.33 -6.26
C GLY A 15 15.16 -19.45 -7.52
N HIS A 16 16.41 -19.31 -7.96
CA HIS A 16 16.92 -18.78 -9.24
C HIS A 16 16.53 -17.36 -9.72
N PHE A 17 15.45 -16.73 -9.26
CA PHE A 17 14.99 -15.43 -9.79
C PHE A 17 14.91 -14.28 -8.78
N SER A 18 15.22 -14.52 -7.50
CA SER A 18 15.18 -13.46 -6.48
C SER A 18 16.28 -13.64 -5.45
N VAL A 19 16.96 -12.53 -5.11
CA VAL A 19 18.02 -12.51 -4.09
C VAL A 19 17.40 -12.05 -2.78
N GLN A 20 17.53 -12.86 -1.73
CA GLN A 20 17.16 -12.42 -0.40
C GLN A 20 18.12 -11.32 0.06
N SER A 21 17.58 -10.18 0.47
CA SER A 21 18.35 -9.11 1.12
C SER A 21 17.73 -8.81 2.48
N MET A 22 18.55 -8.92 3.52
CA MET A 22 18.15 -8.59 4.90
C MET A 22 18.97 -7.40 5.37
N SER A 23 18.29 -6.42 5.96
CA SER A 23 18.96 -5.29 6.59
C SER A 23 19.71 -5.71 7.87
N ARG A 24 20.67 -4.89 8.30
CA ARG A 24 21.33 -5.12 9.59
C ARG A 24 20.30 -5.06 10.71
N LYS A 25 20.46 -5.91 11.73
CA LYS A 25 19.64 -5.85 12.95
C LYS A 25 19.61 -4.42 13.49
N ALA A 26 18.41 -3.98 13.89
CA ALA A 26 18.11 -2.62 14.35
C ALA A 26 18.05 -1.52 13.26
N ASN A 27 18.04 -1.86 11.96
CA ASN A 27 17.66 -0.91 10.90
C ASN A 27 16.14 -0.92 10.66
N CYS A 28 15.41 0.06 11.19
CA CYS A 28 13.96 0.18 11.03
C CYS A 28 13.53 0.81 9.71
N TYR A 29 14.40 1.54 9.01
CA TYR A 29 14.04 2.28 7.79
C TYR A 29 13.53 1.36 6.68
N ASP A 30 14.15 0.18 6.53
CA ASP A 30 13.77 -0.79 5.51
C ASP A 30 12.38 -1.41 5.77
N ASN A 31 11.93 -1.42 7.03
CA ASN A 31 10.60 -1.90 7.41
C ASN A 31 9.57 -0.79 7.54
N ALA A 32 10.00 0.47 7.67
CA ALA A 32 9.14 1.60 8.01
C ALA A 32 8.01 1.81 6.99
N VAL A 33 8.28 1.59 5.70
CA VAL A 33 7.27 1.73 4.63
C VAL A 33 6.18 0.69 4.79
N THR A 34 6.56 -0.57 5.00
CA THR A 34 5.64 -1.69 5.20
C THR A 34 4.87 -1.57 6.51
N GLU A 35 5.53 -1.17 7.61
CA GLU A 35 4.87 -0.90 8.89
C GLU A 35 3.83 0.22 8.78
N ASN A 36 4.15 1.28 8.04
CA ASN A 36 3.22 2.37 7.78
C ASN A 36 1.98 1.90 7.00
N PHE A 37 2.18 1.14 5.92
CA PHE A 37 1.07 0.53 5.17
C PHE A 37 0.16 -0.30 6.08
N PHE A 38 0.72 -1.19 6.90
CA PHE A 38 -0.08 -2.01 7.82
C PHE A 38 -0.76 -1.19 8.93
N GLY A 39 -0.17 -0.07 9.35
CA GLY A 39 -0.81 0.88 10.25
C GLY A 39 -2.06 1.49 9.64
N HIS A 40 -1.97 1.95 8.38
CA HIS A 40 -3.10 2.47 7.63
C HIS A 40 -4.17 1.40 7.39
N LEU A 41 -3.80 0.22 6.89
CA LEU A 41 -4.73 -0.87 6.66
C LEU A 41 -5.55 -1.21 7.92
N LYS A 42 -4.90 -1.27 9.08
CA LYS A 42 -5.60 -1.56 10.35
C LYS A 42 -6.52 -0.45 10.81
N THR A 43 -6.17 0.80 10.55
CA THR A 43 -6.92 1.97 11.06
C THR A 43 -7.99 2.46 10.10
N GLU A 44 -7.78 2.29 8.79
CA GLU A 44 -8.66 2.75 7.71
C GLU A 44 -9.60 1.63 7.24
N MET A 45 -9.13 0.39 7.07
CA MET A 45 -9.97 -0.72 6.60
C MET A 45 -10.54 -1.55 7.76
N TYR A 46 -9.71 -1.92 8.73
CA TYR A 46 -10.10 -2.92 9.74
C TYR A 46 -10.79 -2.33 10.98
N ASN A 47 -10.53 -1.06 11.31
CA ASN A 47 -10.95 -0.50 12.59
C ASN A 47 -12.47 -0.27 12.67
N GLY A 48 -13.14 -1.08 13.48
CA GLY A 48 -14.60 -1.01 13.69
C GLY A 48 -15.42 -1.85 12.71
N GLU A 49 -14.75 -2.55 11.79
CA GLU A 49 -15.37 -3.46 10.83
C GLU A 49 -15.34 -4.90 11.36
N ALA A 50 -16.39 -5.66 11.07
CA ALA A 50 -16.50 -7.07 11.42
C ALA A 50 -16.72 -7.89 10.15
N PHE A 51 -15.84 -8.85 9.89
CA PHE A 51 -15.93 -9.74 8.73
C PHE A 51 -16.52 -11.07 9.16
N GLY A 52 -17.55 -11.52 8.44
CA GLY A 52 -18.23 -12.78 8.70
C GLY A 52 -17.47 -14.00 8.19
N THR A 53 -16.66 -13.83 7.14
CA THR A 53 -15.86 -14.91 6.55
C THR A 53 -14.44 -14.48 6.16
N VAL A 54 -13.57 -15.45 5.90
CA VAL A 54 -12.19 -15.19 5.43
C VAL A 54 -12.19 -14.63 4.01
N GLU A 55 -13.14 -15.04 3.18
CA GLU A 55 -13.30 -14.56 1.81
C GLU A 55 -13.67 -13.08 1.79
N GLU A 56 -14.57 -12.66 2.69
CA GLU A 56 -14.96 -11.26 2.85
C GLU A 56 -13.78 -10.39 3.27
N LEU A 57 -12.98 -10.86 4.24
CA LEU A 57 -11.76 -10.17 4.66
C LEU A 57 -10.73 -10.10 3.51
N THR A 58 -10.55 -11.20 2.77
CA THR A 58 -9.63 -11.24 1.63
C THR A 58 -10.03 -10.21 0.57
N GLN A 59 -11.31 -10.17 0.21
CA GLN A 59 -11.82 -9.20 -0.76
C GLN A 59 -11.62 -7.76 -0.26
N ALA A 60 -11.92 -7.48 1.01
CA ALA A 60 -11.71 -6.14 1.59
C ALA A 60 -10.24 -5.72 1.58
N ILE A 61 -9.30 -6.66 1.78
CA ILE A 61 -7.86 -6.41 1.67
C ILE A 61 -7.48 -6.12 0.22
N GLU A 62 -7.97 -6.90 -0.75
CA GLU A 62 -7.69 -6.70 -2.17
C GLU A 62 -8.19 -5.33 -2.66
N ASP A 63 -9.44 -4.99 -2.31
CA ASP A 63 -10.06 -3.70 -2.65
C ASP A 63 -9.28 -2.53 -2.03
N TYR A 64 -8.86 -2.69 -0.77
CA TYR A 64 -8.05 -1.68 -0.09
C TYR A 64 -6.68 -1.50 -0.74
N ILE A 65 -6.01 -2.58 -1.14
CA ILE A 65 -4.72 -2.51 -1.85
C ILE A 65 -4.89 -1.78 -3.18
N GLN A 66 -5.92 -2.13 -3.95
CA GLN A 66 -6.22 -1.46 -5.22
C GLN A 66 -6.43 0.04 -4.99
N TRP A 67 -7.31 0.43 -4.08
CA TRP A 67 -7.53 1.84 -3.74
C TRP A 67 -6.26 2.54 -3.27
N TYR A 68 -5.46 1.88 -2.42
CA TYR A 68 -4.21 2.43 -1.89
C TYR A 68 -3.22 2.79 -3.01
N ASP A 69 -3.10 1.94 -4.03
CA ASP A 69 -2.15 2.15 -5.13
C ASP A 69 -2.67 3.12 -6.19
N THR A 70 -3.97 3.03 -6.52
CA THR A 70 -4.55 3.72 -7.67
C THR A 70 -5.22 5.04 -7.34
N GLU A 71 -5.69 5.23 -6.11
CA GLU A 71 -6.59 6.34 -5.74
C GLU A 71 -6.13 7.14 -4.52
N ARG A 72 -5.33 6.54 -3.62
CA ARG A 72 -4.92 7.21 -2.38
C ARG A 72 -4.00 8.40 -2.63
N ILE A 73 -4.48 9.59 -2.27
CA ILE A 73 -3.74 10.83 -2.39
C ILE A 73 -2.73 10.94 -1.24
N GLN A 74 -1.45 11.12 -1.56
CA GLN A 74 -0.43 11.35 -0.55
C GLN A 74 0.14 12.76 -0.68
N GLN A 75 -0.04 13.59 0.35
CA GLN A 75 0.52 14.95 0.37
C GLN A 75 2.05 14.95 0.20
N ARG A 76 2.73 13.98 0.80
CA ARG A 76 4.18 13.77 0.64
C ARG A 76 4.59 13.53 -0.82
N LEU A 77 3.69 12.97 -1.64
CA LEU A 77 3.89 12.74 -3.07
C LEU A 77 3.30 13.87 -3.93
N LYS A 78 3.11 15.07 -3.37
CA LYS A 78 2.49 16.22 -4.06
C LYS A 78 1.07 15.94 -4.56
N GLY A 79 0.34 15.10 -3.85
CA GLY A 79 -1.04 14.72 -4.20
C GLY A 79 -1.13 13.60 -5.25
N LEU A 80 -0.01 12.96 -5.59
CA LEU A 80 -0.01 11.79 -6.47
C LEU A 80 -0.33 10.53 -5.68
N THR A 81 -0.89 9.55 -6.39
CA THR A 81 -1.05 8.19 -5.86
C THR A 81 0.27 7.42 -5.96
N PRO A 82 0.48 6.37 -5.15
CA PRO A 82 1.70 5.58 -5.19
C PRO A 82 2.06 5.07 -6.59
N MET A 83 1.07 4.58 -7.35
CA MET A 83 1.29 4.11 -8.72
C MET A 83 1.69 5.24 -9.67
N HIS A 84 1.03 6.40 -9.59
CA HIS A 84 1.39 7.56 -10.42
C HIS A 84 2.80 8.04 -10.13
N TYR A 85 3.19 8.11 -8.86
CA TYR A 85 4.55 8.48 -8.46
C TYR A 85 5.59 7.46 -8.97
N ARG A 86 5.28 6.16 -8.89
CA ARG A 86 6.14 5.09 -9.44
C ARG A 86 6.33 5.24 -10.95
N ASN A 87 5.24 5.48 -11.69
CA ASN A 87 5.31 5.60 -13.15
C ASN A 87 6.08 6.85 -13.58
N GLN A 88 5.98 7.97 -12.85
CA GLN A 88 6.83 9.16 -13.10
C GLN A 88 8.32 8.89 -12.92
N ALA A 89 8.72 7.99 -12.01
CA ALA A 89 10.12 7.60 -11.87
C ALA A 89 10.62 6.73 -13.04
N LEU A 90 9.71 6.14 -13.82
CA LEU A 90 10.00 5.29 -14.98
C LEU A 90 9.88 6.04 -16.31
N GLU A 91 9.14 7.15 -16.37
CA GLU A 91 9.01 7.99 -17.56
C GLU A 91 9.98 9.18 -17.54
N PRO A 92 10.58 9.57 -18.69
CA PRO A 92 11.30 10.83 -18.80
C PRO A 92 10.33 12.00 -18.58
N PRO A 93 10.77 13.12 -17.98
CA PRO A 93 9.87 14.15 -17.47
C PRO A 93 9.11 14.82 -18.62
N SER A 94 7.86 14.41 -18.83
CA SER A 94 6.92 15.12 -19.69
C SER A 94 5.69 15.51 -18.87
N ARG A 95 5.36 16.79 -18.97
CA ARG A 95 4.40 17.54 -18.17
C ARG A 95 2.97 17.07 -18.48
N LEU A 96 2.28 16.49 -17.50
CA LEU A 96 0.82 16.39 -17.50
C LEU A 96 0.28 16.79 -16.12
N GLU A 97 -0.43 17.92 -16.11
CA GLU A 97 -1.25 18.38 -14.99
C GLU A 97 -2.49 17.48 -14.90
N LEU A 98 -2.68 16.82 -13.74
CA LEU A 98 -3.86 16.01 -13.48
C LEU A 98 -5.04 16.89 -13.07
N ASN A 99 -6.12 16.83 -13.85
CA ASN A 99 -7.38 17.52 -13.60
C ASN A 99 -8.17 16.80 -12.48
N GLN A 100 -8.46 17.51 -11.39
CA GLN A 100 -9.03 16.98 -10.14
C GLN A 100 -10.58 16.78 -10.17
N SER A 101 -11.25 16.94 -11.31
CA SER A 101 -12.69 17.22 -11.32
C SER A 101 -13.65 16.03 -11.30
N ASN A 102 -13.20 14.76 -11.41
CA ASN A 102 -14.11 13.59 -11.42
C ASN A 102 -13.92 12.61 -10.23
N PHE A 103 -13.39 13.12 -9.12
CA PHE A 103 -12.99 12.35 -7.94
C PHE A 103 -14.15 11.66 -7.19
N TRP A 104 -15.31 12.31 -7.07
CA TRP A 104 -16.41 11.81 -6.25
C TRP A 104 -17.27 10.71 -6.90
N GLY A 105 -16.97 10.32 -8.14
CA GLY A 105 -17.74 9.29 -8.88
C GLY A 105 -17.20 7.87 -8.72
N LEU A 106 -15.92 7.72 -8.34
CA LEU A 106 -15.21 6.43 -8.35
C LEU A 106 -14.97 5.85 -6.94
N VAL A 107 -15.02 6.68 -5.90
CA VAL A 107 -14.83 6.26 -4.52
C VAL A 107 -16.07 5.51 -4.00
N HIS A 108 -15.87 4.25 -3.62
CA HIS A 108 -16.90 3.43 -2.98
C HIS A 108 -17.49 4.18 -1.76
N PRO A 109 -18.83 4.26 -1.61
CA PRO A 109 -19.47 5.17 -0.66
C PRO A 109 -18.98 5.04 0.79
N GLY A 110 -18.60 3.83 1.22
CA GLY A 110 -18.08 3.55 2.56
C GLY A 110 -16.72 4.17 2.88
N TRP A 111 -15.94 4.60 1.86
CA TRP A 111 -14.55 5.03 2.04
C TRP A 111 -14.36 6.55 1.99
N ARG A 112 -15.44 7.28 1.73
CA ARG A 112 -15.41 8.75 1.58
C ARG A 112 -15.05 9.48 2.88
N SER A 113 -15.34 8.88 4.03
CA SER A 113 -15.00 9.39 5.36
C SER A 113 -13.49 9.43 5.63
N PHE A 114 -12.70 8.60 4.95
CA PHE A 114 -11.25 8.51 5.13
C PHE A 114 -10.47 9.58 4.34
N LEU A 115 -11.09 10.17 3.31
CA LEU A 115 -10.48 11.21 2.46
C LEU A 115 -10.48 12.61 3.07
N MET A 116 -11.16 12.82 4.20
CA MET A 116 -11.28 14.12 4.89
C MET A 116 -10.44 14.23 6.17
N ARG A 117 -9.46 13.35 6.38
CA ARG A 117 -8.49 13.44 7.49
C ARG A 117 -7.06 13.63 7.01
#